data_AF-A0A4Q6DSU5-F1
#
_entry.id   AF-A0A4Q6DSU5-F1
#
_cell.length_a   1.000
_cell.length_b   1.000
_cell.length_c   1.000
_cell.angle_alpha   90.00
_cell.angle_beta   90.00
_cell.angle_gamma   90.00
#
_symmetry.space_group_name_H-M   'P 1'
#
loop_
_entity.id
_entity.type
_entity.pdbx_description
1 polymer ?
#
loop_
_entity_poly.entity_id
_entity_poly.type
_entity_poly.pdbx_seq_one_letter_code
_entity_poly.pdbx_strand_id
1 'polypeptide(L)'
;IYIWYQNVYLKNRAEEAAAQMYKAEKYIGVDSLANKAINGEGGYPGLAKVAEEYDNTKSANLANLYLGGIYLRKGEYKKATEALGKYAPTGSPVADPLALGLLGDAYSELKDYKQAATYYKKAADKASNKFTSPMFLKKLGMVYETLKDYKSAAESYSKIKSEYPDSQEATLIDAFIARAQAQTK
;
A
#
# COMPACT_ATOMS: atom_id res chain seq x y z
N ILE A 1 -18.28 -2.75 33.77
CA ILE A 1 -16.91 -2.38 33.35
C ILE A 1 -16.69 -2.69 31.86
N TYR A 2 -16.87 -3.92 31.39
CA TYR A 2 -16.70 -4.29 29.97
C TYR A 2 -17.60 -3.51 28.99
N ILE A 3 -18.90 -3.39 29.30
CA ILE A 3 -19.87 -2.64 28.45
C ILE A 3 -19.52 -1.15 28.38
N TRP A 4 -19.09 -0.53 29.47
CA TRP A 4 -18.70 0.89 29.49
C TRP A 4 -17.41 1.12 28.69
N TYR A 5 -16.42 0.23 28.84
CA TYR A 5 -15.19 0.28 28.06
C TYR A 5 -15.46 0.16 26.56
N GLN A 6 -16.26 -0.83 26.13
CA GLN A 6 -16.58 -1.06 24.72
C GLN A 6 -17.48 0.04 24.13
N ASN A 7 -18.59 0.39 24.81
CA ASN A 7 -19.63 1.22 24.22
C ASN A 7 -19.46 2.72 24.45
N VAL A 8 -18.61 3.11 25.40
CA VAL A 8 -18.36 4.53 25.73
C VAL A 8 -16.91 4.90 25.44
N TYR A 9 -15.94 4.24 26.06
CA TYR A 9 -14.53 4.62 25.90
C TYR A 9 -14.02 4.41 24.47
N LEU A 10 -14.15 3.19 23.92
CA LEU A 10 -13.69 2.91 22.55
C LEU A 10 -14.47 3.68 21.49
N LYS A 11 -15.78 3.87 21.70
CA LYS A 11 -16.62 4.63 20.78
C LYS A 11 -16.22 6.10 20.74
N ASN A 12 -16.11 6.76 21.90
CA ASN A 12 -15.69 8.17 21.97
C ASN A 12 -14.31 8.37 21.36
N ARG A 13 -13.38 7.46 21.67
CA ARG A 13 -12.02 7.48 21.10
C ARG A 13 -12.02 7.36 19.58
N ALA A 14 -12.90 6.54 19.00
CA ALA A 14 -13.03 6.43 17.55
C ALA A 14 -13.62 7.70 16.90
N GLU A 15 -14.62 8.31 17.54
CA GLU A 15 -15.22 9.57 17.09
C GLU A 15 -14.20 10.72 17.14
N GLU A 16 -13.43 10.83 18.21
CA GLU A 16 -12.33 11.80 18.33
C GLU A 16 -11.27 11.59 17.25
N ALA A 17 -10.83 10.36 17.02
CA ALA A 17 -9.83 10.04 16.00
C ALA A 17 -10.31 10.46 14.59
N ALA A 18 -11.59 10.21 14.26
CA ALA A 18 -12.17 10.61 12.99
C ALA A 18 -12.21 12.14 12.84
N ALA A 19 -12.64 12.87 13.88
CA ALA A 19 -12.68 14.33 13.86
C ALA A 19 -11.29 14.95 13.71
N GLN A 20 -10.29 14.37 14.37
CA GLN A 20 -8.90 14.80 14.29
C GLN A 20 -8.27 14.54 12.91
N MET A 21 -8.58 13.39 12.29
CA MET A 21 -8.05 13.03 10.97
C MET A 21 -8.60 13.90 9.84
N TYR A 22 -9.86 14.35 9.95
CA TYR A 22 -10.57 15.10 8.90
C TYR A 22 -9.79 16.33 8.39
N LYS A 23 -9.08 17.06 9.25
CA LYS A 23 -8.29 18.21 8.78
C LYS A 23 -7.02 17.78 8.05
N ALA A 24 -6.36 16.73 8.52
CA ALA A 24 -5.15 16.21 7.89
C ALA A 24 -5.44 15.62 6.49
N GLU A 25 -6.63 15.04 6.29
CA GLU A 25 -7.09 14.55 4.99
C GLU A 25 -7.11 15.63 3.90
N LYS A 26 -7.41 16.89 4.25
CA LYS A 26 -7.41 18.01 3.30
C LYS A 26 -6.03 18.33 2.73
N TYR A 27 -4.97 17.87 3.39
CA TYR A 27 -3.59 18.06 2.95
C TYR A 27 -3.06 16.87 2.14
N ILE A 28 -3.79 15.75 2.11
CA ILE A 28 -3.38 14.55 1.38
C ILE A 28 -3.46 14.80 -0.12
N GLY A 29 -2.46 14.30 -0.86
CA GLY A 29 -2.41 14.41 -2.31
C GLY A 29 -1.83 15.73 -2.84
N VAL A 30 -1.55 16.71 -1.96
CA VAL A 30 -0.84 17.94 -2.31
C VAL A 30 0.57 17.87 -1.76
N ASP A 31 1.57 17.74 -2.64
CA ASP A 31 2.96 17.48 -2.21
C ASP A 31 3.53 18.59 -1.33
N SER A 32 3.19 19.86 -1.60
CA SER A 32 3.61 21.00 -0.77
C SER A 32 3.01 20.98 0.65
N LEU A 33 1.94 20.21 0.87
CA LEU A 33 1.24 20.10 2.16
C LEU A 33 1.52 18.76 2.87
N ALA A 34 2.39 17.91 2.33
CA ALA A 34 2.72 16.60 2.91
C ALA A 34 3.16 16.69 4.38
N ASN A 35 3.99 17.66 4.74
CA ASN A 35 4.41 17.86 6.13
C ASN A 35 3.26 18.27 7.05
N LYS A 36 2.28 19.03 6.53
CA LYS A 36 1.08 19.39 7.29
C LYS A 36 0.14 18.20 7.47
N ALA A 37 0.03 17.33 6.47
CA ALA A 37 -0.69 16.07 6.60
C ALA A 37 -0.07 15.18 7.69
N ILE A 38 1.27 15.05 7.71
CA ILE A 38 1.98 14.21 8.68
C ILE A 38 1.92 14.79 10.10
N ASN A 39 2.30 16.05 10.26
CA ASN A 39 2.56 16.66 11.57
C ASN A 39 1.37 17.46 12.12
N GLY A 40 0.41 17.84 11.27
CA GLY A 40 -0.69 18.73 11.61
C GLY A 40 -0.37 20.20 11.37
N GLU A 41 -1.38 21.05 11.55
CA GLU A 41 -1.25 22.51 11.42
C GLU A 41 -2.35 23.24 12.20
N GLY A 42 -1.95 24.35 12.85
CA GLY A 42 -2.89 25.30 13.46
C GLY A 42 -3.67 24.71 14.63
N GLY A 43 -3.01 23.92 15.49
CA GLY A 43 -3.60 23.30 16.67
C GLY A 43 -4.31 21.95 16.41
N TYR A 44 -4.35 21.49 15.16
CA TYR A 44 -4.93 20.20 14.81
C TYR A 44 -3.83 19.15 14.63
N PRO A 45 -4.03 17.92 15.14
CA PRO A 45 -3.07 16.83 14.99
C PRO A 45 -2.92 16.42 13.52
N GLY A 46 -1.72 15.94 13.16
CA GLY A 46 -1.48 15.28 11.89
C GLY A 46 -1.75 13.77 11.95
N LEU A 47 -1.64 13.13 10.79
CA LEU A 47 -1.83 11.68 10.64
C LEU A 47 -0.92 10.88 11.57
N ALA A 48 0.33 11.33 11.80
CA ALA A 48 1.27 10.63 12.67
C ALA A 48 0.74 10.53 14.11
N LYS A 49 0.21 11.64 14.63
CA LYS A 49 -0.36 11.69 15.97
C LYS A 49 -1.64 10.86 16.07
N VAL A 50 -2.51 10.90 15.05
CA VAL A 50 -3.72 10.05 15.02
C VAL A 50 -3.34 8.57 15.00
N ALA A 51 -2.36 8.17 14.18
CA ALA A 51 -1.91 6.79 14.07
C ALA A 51 -1.30 6.24 15.37
N GLU A 52 -0.59 7.09 16.13
CA GLU A 52 0.03 6.73 17.40
C GLU A 52 -0.94 6.75 18.57
N GLU A 53 -1.68 7.85 18.74
CA GLU A 53 -2.52 8.07 19.92
C GLU A 53 -3.87 7.37 19.84
N TYR A 54 -4.30 6.86 18.67
CA TYR A 54 -5.60 6.21 18.44
C TYR A 54 -5.47 4.85 17.74
N ASP A 55 -4.33 4.17 17.89
CA ASP A 55 -3.92 2.91 17.27
C ASP A 55 -4.99 1.82 17.12
N ASN A 56 -5.93 1.73 18.06
CA ASN A 56 -7.02 0.77 18.07
C ASN A 56 -8.27 1.20 17.27
N THR A 57 -8.21 2.30 16.51
CA THR A 57 -9.34 2.86 15.76
C THR A 57 -9.19 2.66 14.25
N LYS A 58 -10.33 2.69 13.53
CA LYS A 58 -10.33 2.67 12.06
C LYS A 58 -9.60 3.89 11.47
N SER A 59 -9.68 5.03 12.13
CA SER A 59 -9.00 6.27 11.71
C SER A 59 -7.49 6.11 11.81
N ALA A 60 -6.94 5.55 12.90
CA ALA A 60 -5.50 5.28 12.98
C ALA A 60 -5.04 4.27 11.92
N ASN A 61 -5.84 3.25 11.65
CA ASN A 61 -5.55 2.30 10.59
C ASN A 61 -5.45 2.98 9.21
N LEU A 62 -6.41 3.86 8.89
CA LEU A 62 -6.41 4.63 7.65
C LEU A 62 -5.28 5.68 7.62
N ALA A 63 -4.97 6.29 8.77
CA ALA A 63 -3.84 7.21 8.91
C ALA A 63 -2.50 6.53 8.60
N ASN A 64 -2.30 5.28 9.06
CA ASN A 64 -1.13 4.47 8.70
C ASN A 64 -1.01 4.24 7.19
N LEU A 65 -2.12 3.95 6.50
CA LEU A 65 -2.14 3.82 5.04
C LEU A 65 -1.71 5.12 4.35
N TYR A 66 -2.27 6.26 4.77
CA TYR A 66 -1.95 7.57 4.19
C TYR A 66 -0.51 8.00 4.48
N LEU A 67 -0.03 7.82 5.71
CA LEU A 67 1.36 8.05 6.07
C LEU A 67 2.30 7.23 5.20
N GLY A 68 2.00 5.95 4.99
CA GLY A 68 2.75 5.08 4.08
C GLY A 68 2.93 5.68 2.69
N GLY A 69 1.83 6.08 2.07
CA GLY A 69 1.86 6.70 0.74
C GLY A 69 2.58 8.06 0.71
N ILE A 70 2.43 8.88 1.76
CA ILE A 70 3.14 10.16 1.86
C ILE A 70 4.65 9.93 2.01
N TYR A 71 5.07 9.04 2.91
CA TYR A 71 6.48 8.73 3.13
C TYR A 71 7.14 8.16 1.89
N LEU A 72 6.44 7.31 1.12
CA LEU A 72 6.90 6.84 -0.20
C LEU A 72 7.20 8.00 -1.14
N ARG A 73 6.26 8.94 -1.32
CA ARG A 73 6.46 10.11 -2.20
C ARG A 73 7.62 11.01 -1.75
N LYS A 74 7.90 11.03 -0.44
CA LYS A 74 9.03 11.79 0.13
C LYS A 74 10.37 11.04 0.08
N GLY A 75 10.41 9.81 -0.40
CA GLY A 75 11.63 8.98 -0.37
C GLY A 75 11.96 8.41 1.02
N GLU A 76 11.06 8.56 2.00
CA GLU A 76 11.25 8.11 3.39
C GLU A 76 10.83 6.64 3.54
N TYR A 77 11.42 5.74 2.75
CA TYR A 77 10.92 4.38 2.54
C TYR A 77 10.86 3.51 3.81
N LYS A 78 11.82 3.67 4.74
CA LYS A 78 11.76 2.96 6.04
C LYS A 78 10.52 3.37 6.85
N LYS A 79 10.23 4.66 6.95
CA LYS A 79 9.02 5.15 7.62
C LYS A 79 7.75 4.69 6.91
N ALA A 80 7.79 4.57 5.58
CA ALA A 80 6.68 4.00 4.83
C ALA A 80 6.42 2.54 5.23
N THR A 81 7.48 1.71 5.32
CA THR A 81 7.33 0.32 5.80
C THR A 81 6.83 0.24 7.24
N GLU A 82 7.29 1.12 8.13
CA GLU A 82 6.85 1.17 9.52
C GLU A 82 5.37 1.54 9.64
N ALA A 83 4.91 2.56 8.92
CA ALA A 83 3.53 3.00 8.92
C ALA A 83 2.61 1.93 8.30
N LEU A 84 2.93 1.45 7.09
CA LEU A 84 2.13 0.45 6.40
C LEU A 84 2.15 -0.91 7.10
N GLY A 85 3.23 -1.25 7.82
CA GLY A 85 3.31 -2.46 8.63
C GLY A 85 2.33 -2.47 9.82
N LYS A 86 1.87 -1.29 10.26
CA LYS A 86 0.81 -1.15 11.27
C LYS A 86 -0.61 -1.22 10.68
N TYR A 87 -0.76 -1.23 9.36
CA TYR A 87 -2.06 -1.35 8.72
C TYR A 87 -2.64 -2.77 8.92
N ALA A 88 -3.84 -2.84 9.47
CA ALA A 88 -4.64 -4.05 9.60
C ALA A 88 -5.64 -4.16 8.43
N PRO A 89 -5.73 -5.32 7.74
CA PRO A 89 -6.73 -5.52 6.68
C PRO A 89 -8.16 -5.30 7.19
N THR A 90 -8.95 -4.55 6.42
CA THR A 90 -10.33 -4.22 6.79
C THR A 90 -11.37 -5.00 5.98
N GLY A 91 -10.94 -5.82 5.03
CA GLY A 91 -11.80 -6.42 4.01
C GLY A 91 -12.11 -5.47 2.85
N SER A 92 -11.45 -4.31 2.78
CA SER A 92 -11.66 -3.35 1.70
C SER A 92 -11.07 -3.90 0.40
N PRO A 93 -11.84 -3.98 -0.70
CA PRO A 93 -11.34 -4.47 -1.99
C PRO A 93 -10.37 -3.48 -2.65
N VAL A 94 -10.23 -2.27 -2.10
CA VAL A 94 -9.36 -1.21 -2.61
C VAL A 94 -8.21 -0.94 -1.64
N ALA A 95 -8.51 -0.68 -0.36
CA ALA A 95 -7.48 -0.25 0.59
C ALA A 95 -6.53 -1.38 0.99
N ASP A 96 -7.03 -2.61 1.17
CA ASP A 96 -6.19 -3.75 1.56
C ASP A 96 -5.12 -4.09 0.51
N PRO A 97 -5.47 -4.30 -0.79
CA PRO A 97 -4.44 -4.55 -1.79
C PRO A 97 -3.54 -3.33 -2.02
N LEU A 98 -4.06 -2.10 -1.88
CA LEU A 98 -3.23 -0.90 -1.99
C LEU A 98 -2.17 -0.83 -0.88
N ALA A 99 -2.52 -1.09 0.37
CA ALA A 99 -1.57 -1.11 1.49
C ALA A 99 -0.44 -2.12 1.25
N LEU A 100 -0.78 -3.31 0.76
CA LEU A 100 0.17 -4.36 0.39
C LEU A 100 1.05 -3.92 -0.79
N GLY A 101 0.45 -3.30 -1.81
CA GLY A 101 1.17 -2.78 -2.96
C GLY A 101 2.19 -1.71 -2.60
N LEU A 102 1.79 -0.76 -1.74
CA LEU A 102 2.68 0.29 -1.23
C LEU A 102 3.80 -0.27 -0.34
N LEU A 103 3.56 -1.36 0.40
CA LEU A 103 4.64 -2.07 1.09
C LEU A 103 5.62 -2.66 0.06
N GLY A 104 5.11 -3.26 -1.01
CA GLY A 104 5.91 -3.74 -2.13
C GLY A 104 6.77 -2.63 -2.75
N ASP A 105 6.18 -1.46 -3.00
CA ASP A 105 6.88 -0.27 -3.49
C ASP A 105 7.99 0.15 -2.52
N ALA A 106 7.69 0.25 -1.22
CA ALA A 106 8.65 0.70 -0.22
C ALA A 106 9.84 -0.27 -0.08
N TYR A 107 9.58 -1.57 -0.08
CA TYR A 107 10.65 -2.57 -0.06
C TYR A 107 11.46 -2.59 -1.35
N SER A 108 10.83 -2.37 -2.50
CA SER A 108 11.52 -2.27 -3.79
C SER A 108 12.50 -1.10 -3.80
N GLU A 109 12.08 0.06 -3.31
CA GLU A 109 12.92 1.26 -3.18
C GLU A 109 14.06 1.07 -2.17
N LEU A 110 13.83 0.29 -1.12
CA LEU A 110 14.87 -0.16 -0.18
C LEU A 110 15.80 -1.24 -0.77
N LYS A 111 15.58 -1.68 -2.02
CA LYS A 111 16.27 -2.78 -2.70
C LYS A 111 16.11 -4.14 -2.00
N ASP A 112 15.14 -4.27 -1.10
CA ASP A 112 14.71 -5.56 -0.56
C ASP A 112 13.69 -6.19 -1.51
N TYR A 113 14.21 -6.67 -2.63
CA TYR A 113 13.40 -7.24 -3.70
C TYR A 113 12.67 -8.51 -3.28
N LYS A 114 13.15 -9.24 -2.26
CA LYS A 114 12.47 -10.45 -1.75
C LYS A 114 11.19 -10.07 -1.00
N GLN A 115 11.25 -9.06 -0.14
CA GLN A 115 10.05 -8.55 0.51
C GLN A 115 9.12 -7.87 -0.50
N ALA A 116 9.67 -7.10 -1.45
CA ALA A 116 8.88 -6.47 -2.50
C ALA A 116 8.04 -7.49 -3.28
N ALA A 117 8.66 -8.58 -3.74
CA ALA A 117 7.97 -9.66 -4.43
C ALA A 117 6.87 -10.29 -3.55
N THR A 118 7.16 -10.52 -2.26
CA THR A 118 6.18 -11.06 -1.31
C THR A 118 4.93 -10.17 -1.21
N TYR A 119 5.13 -8.86 -1.06
CA TYR A 119 4.02 -7.91 -0.88
C TYR A 119 3.27 -7.62 -2.17
N TYR A 120 3.94 -7.52 -3.33
CA TYR A 120 3.25 -7.41 -4.61
C TYR A 120 2.40 -8.64 -4.94
N LYS A 121 2.91 -9.85 -4.64
CA LYS A 121 2.12 -11.08 -4.81
C LYS A 121 0.87 -11.05 -3.95
N LYS A 122 1.01 -10.73 -2.65
CA LYS A 122 -0.14 -10.56 -1.74
C LYS A 122 -1.12 -9.48 -2.25
N ALA A 123 -0.60 -8.37 -2.77
CA ALA A 123 -1.42 -7.29 -3.32
C ALA A 123 -2.22 -7.74 -4.55
N ALA A 124 -1.58 -8.45 -5.48
CA ALA A 124 -2.21 -8.99 -6.68
C ALA A 124 -3.28 -10.04 -6.35
N ASP A 125 -3.00 -10.94 -5.40
CA ASP A 125 -3.94 -11.98 -4.96
C ASP A 125 -5.13 -11.40 -4.16
N LYS A 126 -4.88 -10.32 -3.40
CA LYS A 126 -5.92 -9.61 -2.63
C LYS A 126 -6.78 -8.71 -3.51
N ALA A 127 -6.20 -8.16 -4.58
CA ALA A 127 -6.93 -7.37 -5.56
C ALA A 127 -7.88 -8.29 -6.34
N SER A 128 -9.18 -8.02 -6.25
CA SER A 128 -10.21 -8.78 -6.96
C SER A 128 -10.66 -8.10 -8.26
N ASN A 129 -10.02 -6.99 -8.66
CA ASN A 129 -10.47 -6.16 -9.77
C ASN A 129 -9.45 -6.12 -10.92
N LYS A 130 -9.98 -5.92 -12.13
CA LYS A 130 -9.21 -5.91 -13.38
C LYS A 130 -8.23 -4.74 -13.52
N PHE A 131 -8.22 -3.78 -12.59
CA PHE A 131 -7.38 -2.59 -12.67
C PHE A 131 -6.12 -2.72 -11.81
N THR A 132 -6.25 -3.17 -10.55
CA THR A 132 -5.11 -3.19 -9.62
C THR A 132 -4.32 -4.49 -9.65
N SER A 133 -4.96 -5.64 -9.92
CA SER A 133 -4.25 -6.92 -10.01
C SER A 133 -3.17 -6.94 -11.10
N PRO A 134 -3.44 -6.55 -12.37
CA PRO A 134 -2.41 -6.56 -13.41
C PRO A 134 -1.26 -5.59 -13.13
N MET A 135 -1.54 -4.43 -12.53
CA MET A 135 -0.51 -3.47 -12.10
C MET A 135 0.47 -4.11 -11.09
N PHE A 136 -0.03 -4.80 -10.06
CA PHE A 136 0.83 -5.46 -9.07
C PHE A 136 1.53 -6.69 -9.62
N LEU A 137 0.90 -7.47 -10.51
CA LEU A 137 1.57 -8.57 -11.21
C LEU A 137 2.72 -8.09 -12.09
N LYS A 138 2.59 -6.93 -12.72
CA LYS A 138 3.65 -6.36 -13.55
C LYS A 138 4.84 -5.95 -12.68
N LYS A 139 4.57 -5.24 -11.58
CA LYS A 139 5.61 -4.89 -10.59
C LYS A 139 6.29 -6.12 -10.01
N LEU A 140 5.52 -7.16 -9.69
CA LEU A 140 6.04 -8.45 -9.24
C LEU A 140 6.99 -9.08 -10.27
N GLY A 141 6.60 -9.13 -11.55
CA GLY A 141 7.45 -9.64 -12.60
C GLY A 141 8.76 -8.86 -12.75
N MET A 142 8.72 -7.53 -12.65
CA MET A 142 9.92 -6.67 -12.74
C MET A 142 10.88 -6.92 -11.56
N VAL A 143 10.33 -7.12 -10.37
CA VAL A 143 11.13 -7.49 -9.19
C VAL A 143 11.73 -8.88 -9.36
N TYR A 144 11.00 -9.85 -9.90
CA TYR A 144 11.54 -11.18 -10.18
C TYR A 144 12.68 -11.13 -11.21
N GLU A 145 12.60 -10.31 -12.25
CA GLU A 145 13.72 -10.10 -13.17
C GLU A 145 14.94 -9.51 -12.45
N THR A 146 14.73 -8.56 -11.54
CA THR A 146 15.81 -7.97 -10.72
C THR A 146 16.47 -9.02 -9.82
N LEU A 147 15.69 -9.98 -9.32
CA LEU A 147 16.16 -11.15 -8.58
C LEU A 147 16.76 -12.25 -9.47
N LYS A 148 16.76 -12.07 -10.80
CA LYS A 148 17.13 -13.08 -11.81
C LYS A 148 16.26 -14.36 -11.76
N ASP A 149 15.09 -14.28 -11.15
CA ASP A 149 14.07 -15.33 -11.20
C ASP A 149 13.18 -15.13 -12.44
N TYR A 150 13.79 -15.34 -13.61
CA TYR A 150 13.15 -15.10 -14.89
C TYR A 150 11.95 -16.03 -15.16
N LYS A 151 11.95 -17.20 -14.53
CA LYS A 151 10.81 -18.13 -14.58
C LYS A 151 9.59 -17.51 -13.89
N SER A 152 9.72 -17.10 -12.63
CA SER A 152 8.61 -16.47 -11.90
C SER A 152 8.20 -15.13 -12.52
N ALA A 153 9.14 -14.40 -13.13
CA ALA A 153 8.82 -13.20 -13.90
C ALA A 153 7.93 -13.49 -15.10
N ALA A 154 8.31 -14.47 -15.94
CA ALA A 154 7.52 -14.88 -17.11
C ALA A 154 6.13 -15.39 -16.71
N GLU A 155 6.02 -16.14 -15.62
CA GLU A 155 4.74 -16.60 -15.07
C GLU A 155 3.84 -15.43 -14.64
N SER A 156 4.40 -14.45 -13.91
CA SER A 156 3.67 -13.25 -13.46
C SER A 156 3.15 -12.43 -14.64
N TYR A 157 3.98 -12.24 -15.67
CA TYR A 157 3.59 -11.53 -16.89
C TYR A 157 2.57 -12.32 -17.72
N SER A 158 2.72 -13.64 -17.82
CA SER A 158 1.76 -14.49 -18.53
C SER A 158 0.38 -14.46 -17.89
N LYS A 159 0.32 -14.39 -16.55
CA LYS A 159 -0.94 -14.24 -15.80
C LYS A 159 -1.69 -12.96 -16.20
N ILE A 160 -0.98 -11.85 -16.44
CA ILE A 160 -1.57 -10.61 -16.94
C ILE A 160 -2.25 -10.84 -18.29
N LYS A 161 -1.54 -11.49 -19.23
CA LYS A 161 -2.08 -11.77 -20.56
C LYS A 161 -3.30 -12.68 -20.52
N SER A 162 -3.30 -13.71 -19.68
CA SER A 162 -4.36 -14.72 -19.63
C SER A 162 -5.59 -14.26 -18.84
N GLU A 163 -5.39 -13.63 -17.69
CA GLU A 163 -6.48 -13.29 -16.76
C GLU A 163 -6.99 -11.85 -16.92
N TYR A 164 -6.15 -10.96 -17.47
CA TYR A 164 -6.45 -9.53 -17.60
C TYR A 164 -6.16 -9.00 -19.01
N PRO A 165 -6.64 -9.64 -20.10
CA PRO A 165 -6.30 -9.27 -21.48
C PRO A 165 -6.72 -7.84 -21.86
N ASP A 166 -7.75 -7.29 -21.21
CA ASP A 166 -8.26 -5.94 -21.47
C ASP A 166 -7.52 -4.84 -20.67
N SER A 167 -6.56 -5.21 -19.83
CA SER A 167 -5.81 -4.25 -19.00
C SER A 167 -4.78 -3.46 -19.81
N GLN A 168 -4.43 -2.27 -19.34
CA GLN A 168 -3.37 -1.47 -19.96
C GLN A 168 -2.02 -2.19 -19.90
N GLU A 169 -1.76 -2.95 -18.83
CA GLU A 169 -0.55 -3.74 -18.68
C GLU A 169 -0.44 -4.83 -19.74
N ALA A 170 -1.55 -5.44 -20.16
CA ALA A 170 -1.57 -6.50 -21.16
C ALA A 170 -1.11 -6.01 -22.55
N THR A 171 -1.31 -4.73 -22.89
CA THR A 171 -0.96 -4.19 -24.22
C THR A 171 0.51 -4.38 -24.58
N LEU A 172 1.42 -4.26 -23.62
CA LEU A 172 2.88 -4.38 -23.84
C LEU A 172 3.46 -5.66 -23.25
N ILE A 173 2.63 -6.54 -22.71
CA ILE A 173 3.12 -7.63 -21.84
C ILE A 173 3.91 -8.69 -22.60
N ASP A 174 3.64 -8.88 -23.88
CA ASP A 174 4.34 -9.87 -24.72
C ASP A 174 5.85 -9.60 -24.80
N ALA A 175 6.26 -8.33 -24.82
CA ALA A 175 7.67 -7.96 -24.78
C ALA A 175 8.33 -8.36 -23.45
N PHE A 176 7.60 -8.21 -22.33
CA PHE A 176 8.08 -8.61 -21.00
C PHE A 176 8.17 -10.13 -20.88
N ILE A 177 7.17 -10.87 -21.37
CA ILE A 177 7.17 -12.34 -21.39
C ILE A 177 8.37 -12.86 -22.20
N ALA A 178 8.52 -12.38 -23.45
CA ALA A 178 9.59 -12.81 -24.33
C ALA A 178 10.98 -12.50 -23.74
N ARG A 179 11.16 -11.31 -23.15
CA ARG A 179 12.41 -10.91 -22.49
C ARG A 179 12.74 -11.84 -21.32
N ALA A 180 11.79 -12.12 -20.43
CA ALA A 180 12.01 -13.00 -19.29
C ALA A 180 12.32 -14.43 -19.75
N GLN A 181 11.55 -14.98 -20.70
CA GLN A 181 11.77 -16.33 -21.22
C GLN A 181 13.12 -16.52 -21.90
N ALA A 182 13.64 -15.50 -22.58
CA ALA A 182 14.96 -15.56 -23.21
C ALA A 182 16.10 -15.76 -22.19
N GLN A 183 15.91 -15.31 -20.95
CA GLN A 183 16.89 -15.40 -19.85
C GLN A 183 16.72 -16.67 -18.99
N THR A 184 15.70 -17.49 -19.24
CA THR A 184 15.45 -18.75 -18.52
C THR A 184 16.24 -19.94 -19.11
N LYS A 185 16.91 -19.74 -20.25
CA LYS A 185 17.76 -20.75 -20.91
C LYS A 185 19.08 -20.95 -20.18
#